data_AF-A0A933R8N8-F1
#
_entry.id   AF-A0A933R8N8-F1
#
_cell.length_a   1.000
_cell.length_b   1.000
_cell.length_c   1.000
_cell.angle_alpha   90.00
_cell.angle_beta   90.00
_cell.angle_gamma   90.00
#
_symmetry.space_group_name_H-M   'P 1'
#
loop_
_entity.id
_entity.type
_entity.pdbx_description
1 polymer ?
#
loop_
_entity_poly.entity_id
_entity_poly.type
_entity_poly.pdbx_seq_one_letter_code
_entity_poly.pdbx_strand_id
1 'polypeptide(L)'
;LAVAAFSTGQSSSPAAALDNGDDVGIICSNGPTFDMTTDADYISLPDGNTVYMYGYKLTGTPFQHPSPVLCVDEGDTVTITLTNTLPRDISMVFPGQHDVLANGAPATPQFTNPADPATLTSLTQVATAHGGTATYSFVADHPGTFLYESGTDPDVQVRMGLFGALIVRPAMGPDYAYNVPDDRFTTHIEGDPTLSAQNNTLIGANNTEEFMVLLSEIDP
;
A
#
# COMPACT_ATOMS: atom_id res chain seq x y z
N LEU A 1 19.63 -46.53 -24.46
CA LEU A 1 19.98 -45.97 -23.15
C LEU A 1 19.82 -44.45 -23.26
N ALA A 2 18.63 -43.93 -22.93
CA ALA A 2 18.35 -42.49 -23.01
C ALA A 2 18.60 -41.88 -21.63
N VAL A 3 19.48 -40.88 -21.56
CA VAL A 3 19.84 -40.18 -20.33
C VAL A 3 18.72 -39.18 -20.02
N ALA A 4 18.07 -39.37 -18.87
CA ALA A 4 17.09 -38.43 -18.34
C ALA A 4 17.83 -37.20 -17.79
N ALA A 5 17.54 -36.03 -18.33
CA ALA A 5 17.98 -34.75 -17.77
C ALA A 5 17.08 -34.41 -16.57
N PHE A 6 17.66 -34.39 -15.37
CA PHE A 6 17.03 -33.87 -14.17
C PHE A 6 16.99 -32.34 -14.28
N SER A 7 15.80 -31.74 -14.28
CA SER A 7 15.64 -30.28 -14.14
C SER A 7 15.97 -29.89 -12.71
N THR A 8 17.03 -29.11 -12.54
CA THR A 8 17.41 -28.46 -11.30
C THR A 8 16.30 -27.51 -10.84
N GLY A 9 15.97 -27.57 -9.54
CA GLY A 9 14.89 -26.81 -8.91
C GLY A 9 15.00 -25.30 -9.12
N GLN A 10 13.84 -24.66 -9.25
CA GLN A 10 13.71 -23.20 -9.19
C GLN A 10 14.21 -22.73 -7.82
N SER A 11 15.27 -21.94 -7.82
CA SER A 11 15.68 -21.15 -6.67
C SER A 11 14.62 -20.08 -6.43
N SER A 12 13.76 -20.27 -5.44
CA SER A 12 12.94 -19.19 -4.89
C SER A 12 13.89 -18.20 -4.22
N SER A 13 14.17 -17.10 -4.91
CA SER A 13 14.84 -15.96 -4.29
C SER A 13 13.83 -15.27 -3.37
N PRO A 14 14.19 -14.87 -2.14
CA PRO A 14 13.29 -14.13 -1.28
C PRO A 14 12.77 -12.89 -2.00
N ALA A 15 11.46 -12.69 -1.93
CA ALA A 15 10.75 -11.60 -2.58
C ALA A 15 11.26 -10.23 -2.09
N ALA A 16 11.74 -9.42 -3.03
CA ALA A 16 12.06 -8.01 -2.82
C ALA A 16 10.98 -7.14 -3.47
N ALA A 17 10.94 -5.86 -3.13
CA ALA A 17 10.12 -4.89 -3.86
C ALA A 17 10.47 -4.92 -5.35
N LEU A 18 9.47 -4.78 -6.23
CA LEU A 18 9.71 -4.58 -7.67
C LEU A 18 10.63 -3.36 -7.83
N ASP A 19 11.87 -3.56 -8.26
CA ASP A 19 12.82 -2.48 -8.52
C ASP A 19 12.61 -1.92 -9.92
N ASN A 20 12.27 -0.62 -10.01
CA ASN A 20 12.09 0.09 -11.28
C ASN A 20 13.32 0.95 -11.66
N GLY A 21 14.42 0.88 -10.90
CA GLY A 21 15.66 1.63 -11.19
C GLY A 21 15.65 3.08 -10.73
N ASP A 22 14.74 3.46 -9.84
CA ASP A 22 14.73 4.78 -9.21
C ASP A 22 15.70 4.81 -8.02
N ASP A 23 16.76 5.63 -8.11
CA ASP A 23 17.81 5.73 -7.08
C ASP A 23 17.31 6.38 -5.76
N VAL A 24 16.16 7.07 -5.79
CA VAL A 24 15.54 7.74 -4.64
C VAL A 24 14.02 7.77 -4.81
N GLY A 25 13.27 7.30 -3.80
CA GLY A 25 11.81 7.44 -3.76
C GLY A 25 11.07 6.17 -3.34
N ILE A 26 9.74 6.23 -3.42
CA ILE A 26 8.88 5.06 -3.26
C ILE A 26 8.69 4.43 -4.64
N ILE A 27 8.92 3.12 -4.74
CA ILE A 27 8.67 2.40 -5.98
C ILE A 27 7.15 2.26 -6.18
N CYS A 28 6.65 2.98 -7.19
CA CYS A 28 5.24 3.12 -7.48
C CYS A 28 4.80 2.25 -8.67
N SER A 29 3.64 1.63 -8.53
CA SER A 29 2.83 1.16 -9.65
C SER A 29 1.91 2.30 -10.07
N ASN A 30 2.16 2.92 -11.22
CA ASN A 30 1.47 4.14 -11.65
C ASN A 30 0.25 3.85 -12.54
N GLY A 31 -0.78 4.70 -12.40
CA GLY A 31 -1.93 4.77 -13.30
C GLY A 31 -3.25 4.48 -12.60
N PRO A 32 -4.40 4.74 -13.23
CA PRO A 32 -5.69 4.60 -12.55
C PRO A 32 -6.25 3.17 -12.60
N THR A 33 -5.59 2.21 -13.26
CA THR A 33 -6.10 0.85 -13.42
C THR A 33 -5.04 -0.18 -13.06
N PHE A 34 -5.41 -1.13 -12.19
CA PHE A 34 -4.51 -2.15 -11.67
C PHE A 34 -5.15 -3.54 -11.74
N ASP A 35 -4.50 -4.46 -12.45
CA ASP A 35 -4.83 -5.87 -12.39
C ASP A 35 -3.98 -6.55 -11.33
N MET A 36 -4.59 -6.93 -10.22
CA MET A 36 -3.94 -7.53 -9.08
C MET A 36 -4.31 -9.00 -8.93
N THR A 37 -3.36 -9.80 -8.46
CA THR A 37 -3.57 -11.19 -8.13
C THR A 37 -3.13 -11.42 -6.68
N THR A 38 -3.83 -12.23 -5.91
CA THR A 38 -3.32 -12.68 -4.61
C THR A 38 -2.26 -13.76 -4.82
N ASP A 39 -1.31 -13.88 -3.92
CA ASP A 39 -0.34 -14.97 -3.93
C ASP A 39 0.14 -15.27 -2.51
N ALA A 40 0.83 -16.38 -2.32
CA ALA A 40 1.38 -16.78 -1.03
C ALA A 40 2.79 -17.33 -1.20
N ASP A 41 3.74 -16.78 -0.45
CA ASP A 41 5.12 -17.24 -0.44
C ASP A 41 5.77 -16.96 0.92
N TYR A 42 7.02 -17.38 1.07
CA TYR A 42 7.82 -17.15 2.27
C TYR A 42 8.68 -15.90 2.13
N ILE A 43 8.75 -15.11 3.20
CA ILE A 43 9.74 -14.05 3.35
C ILE A 43 10.86 -14.49 4.28
N SER A 44 12.07 -14.00 4.06
CA SER A 44 13.22 -14.23 4.96
C SER A 44 13.34 -13.09 5.96
N LEU A 45 13.52 -13.43 7.23
CA LEU A 45 13.74 -12.48 8.31
C LEU A 45 15.26 -12.31 8.56
N PRO A 46 15.69 -11.20 9.19
CA PRO A 46 17.12 -10.94 9.44
C PRO A 46 17.82 -11.99 10.30
N ASP A 47 17.08 -12.76 11.08
CA ASP A 47 17.57 -13.87 11.90
C ASP A 47 17.76 -15.19 11.11
N GLY A 48 17.45 -15.18 9.80
CA GLY A 48 17.52 -16.35 8.93
C GLY A 48 16.29 -17.26 8.97
N ASN A 49 15.28 -16.94 9.79
CA ASN A 49 14.00 -17.64 9.75
C ASN A 49 13.18 -17.23 8.54
N THR A 50 12.25 -18.09 8.13
CA THR A 50 11.27 -17.76 7.09
C THR A 50 9.86 -17.76 7.65
N VAL A 51 9.05 -16.81 7.18
CA VAL A 51 7.64 -16.70 7.57
C VAL A 51 6.77 -16.80 6.33
N TYR A 52 5.75 -17.65 6.41
CA TYR A 52 4.75 -17.81 5.35
C TYR A 52 3.79 -16.62 5.35
N MET A 53 3.64 -15.96 4.21
CA MET A 53 2.83 -14.76 4.06
C MET A 53 1.91 -14.84 2.86
N TYR A 54 0.85 -14.03 2.92
CA TYR A 54 0.00 -13.66 1.80
C TYR A 54 0.39 -12.27 1.32
N GLY A 55 0.09 -11.99 0.06
CA GLY A 55 0.33 -10.68 -0.52
C GLY A 55 -0.58 -10.44 -1.70
N TYR A 56 -0.91 -9.18 -1.93
CA TYR A 56 -1.36 -8.74 -3.24
C TYR A 56 -0.14 -8.48 -4.10
N LYS A 57 -0.22 -8.83 -5.38
CA LYS A 57 0.81 -8.51 -6.36
C LYS A 57 0.17 -8.02 -7.64
N LEU A 58 0.92 -7.28 -8.44
CA LEU A 58 0.51 -7.00 -9.81
C LEU A 58 0.48 -8.29 -10.61
N THR A 59 -0.49 -8.44 -11.49
CA THR A 59 -0.64 -9.64 -12.32
C THR A 59 0.60 -9.81 -13.20
N GLY A 60 1.19 -11.02 -13.20
CA GLY A 60 2.42 -11.32 -13.94
C GLY A 60 3.72 -10.94 -13.23
N THR A 61 3.66 -10.37 -12.02
CA THR A 61 4.86 -10.06 -11.21
C THR A 61 5.17 -11.17 -10.18
N PRO A 62 6.40 -11.27 -9.67
CA PRO A 62 6.73 -12.15 -8.55
C PRO A 62 5.96 -11.75 -7.29
N PHE A 63 5.90 -12.67 -6.31
CA PHE A 63 5.41 -12.35 -4.98
C PHE A 63 6.24 -11.20 -4.39
N GLN A 64 5.57 -10.31 -3.66
CA GLN A 64 6.19 -9.17 -2.98
C GLN A 64 5.50 -8.97 -1.63
N HIS A 65 6.30 -8.66 -0.60
CA HIS A 65 5.81 -8.22 0.70
C HIS A 65 6.65 -7.04 1.22
N PRO A 66 6.05 -5.92 1.67
CA PRO A 66 4.63 -5.57 1.58
C PRO A 66 4.08 -5.55 0.14
N SER A 67 2.76 -5.53 -0.03
CA SER A 67 2.16 -5.49 -1.37
C SER A 67 2.53 -4.20 -2.12
N PRO A 68 2.45 -4.16 -3.47
CA PRO A 68 2.88 -3.02 -4.28
C PRO A 68 2.25 -1.69 -3.87
N VAL A 69 3.02 -0.61 -3.92
CA VAL A 69 2.46 0.73 -3.73
C VAL A 69 1.74 1.15 -5.01
N LEU A 70 0.46 1.48 -4.89
CA LEU A 70 -0.35 2.00 -5.98
C LEU A 70 -0.27 3.53 -5.96
N CYS A 71 0.08 4.15 -7.08
CA CYS A 71 0.23 5.60 -7.17
C CYS A 71 -0.69 6.14 -8.27
N VAL A 72 -1.61 7.00 -7.86
CA VAL A 72 -2.64 7.60 -8.70
C VAL A 72 -2.60 9.11 -8.55
N ASP A 73 -3.22 9.84 -9.48
CA ASP A 73 -3.38 11.28 -9.35
C ASP A 73 -4.78 11.61 -8.79
N GLU A 74 -4.88 12.67 -8.01
CA GLU A 74 -6.16 13.16 -7.54
C GLU A 74 -7.10 13.48 -8.72
N GLY A 75 -8.35 13.07 -8.59
CA GLY A 75 -9.37 13.13 -9.63
C GLY A 75 -9.42 11.89 -10.53
N ASP A 76 -8.46 10.95 -10.40
CA ASP A 76 -8.51 9.70 -11.14
C ASP A 76 -9.69 8.82 -10.69
N THR A 77 -10.36 8.20 -11.67
CA THR A 77 -11.27 7.07 -11.41
C THR A 77 -10.44 5.80 -11.32
N VAL A 78 -10.07 5.42 -10.10
CA VAL A 78 -9.27 4.24 -9.81
C VAL A 78 -10.11 2.98 -10.03
N THR A 79 -9.56 1.98 -10.71
CA THR A 79 -10.18 0.67 -10.94
C THR A 79 -9.17 -0.44 -10.66
N ILE A 80 -9.51 -1.33 -9.73
CA ILE A 80 -8.64 -2.42 -9.31
C ILE A 80 -9.37 -3.75 -9.52
N THR A 81 -8.84 -4.60 -10.40
CA THR A 81 -9.36 -5.95 -10.63
C THR A 81 -8.54 -6.94 -9.82
N LEU A 82 -9.13 -7.52 -8.78
CA LEU A 82 -8.50 -8.52 -7.93
C LEU A 82 -8.86 -9.93 -8.41
N THR A 83 -7.86 -10.75 -8.70
CA THR A 83 -7.98 -12.19 -8.92
C THR A 83 -7.45 -12.96 -7.72
N ASN A 84 -8.28 -13.79 -7.10
CA ASN A 84 -7.92 -14.52 -5.90
C ASN A 84 -7.47 -15.95 -6.22
N THR A 85 -6.20 -16.26 -6.01
CA THR A 85 -5.63 -17.62 -6.19
C THR A 85 -5.60 -18.42 -4.89
N LEU A 86 -5.87 -17.81 -3.74
CA LEU A 86 -5.79 -18.43 -2.42
C LEU A 86 -7.00 -19.38 -2.19
N PRO A 87 -6.86 -20.39 -1.30
CA PRO A 87 -7.93 -21.34 -1.00
C PRO A 87 -8.98 -20.78 -0.02
N ARG A 88 -9.12 -19.46 0.06
CA ARG A 88 -10.04 -18.76 0.96
C ARG A 88 -10.59 -17.54 0.25
N ASP A 89 -11.75 -17.06 0.66
CA ASP A 89 -12.31 -15.82 0.14
C ASP A 89 -11.46 -14.63 0.61
N ILE A 90 -11.16 -13.73 -0.33
CA ILE A 90 -10.35 -12.52 -0.09
C ILE A 90 -11.14 -11.34 -0.62
N SER A 91 -11.03 -10.19 0.02
CA SER A 91 -11.55 -8.93 -0.49
C SER A 91 -10.52 -7.83 -0.32
N MET A 92 -10.85 -6.60 -0.68
CA MET A 92 -9.97 -5.45 -0.50
C MET A 92 -10.80 -4.22 -0.15
N VAL A 93 -10.45 -3.58 0.96
CA VAL A 93 -11.05 -2.32 1.41
C VAL A 93 -10.04 -1.19 1.30
N PHE A 94 -10.56 0.03 1.18
CA PHE A 94 -9.78 1.24 0.99
C PHE A 94 -10.15 2.27 2.06
N PRO A 95 -9.65 2.12 3.32
CA PRO A 95 -9.88 3.10 4.36
C PRO A 95 -9.46 4.51 3.92
N GLY A 96 -10.34 5.48 4.11
CA GLY A 96 -10.13 6.87 3.71
C GLY A 96 -10.53 7.17 2.26
N GLN A 97 -10.99 6.21 1.48
CA GLN A 97 -11.61 6.46 0.17
C GLN A 97 -13.14 6.43 0.28
N HIS A 98 -13.80 7.35 -0.43
CA HIS A 98 -15.25 7.48 -0.40
C HIS A 98 -15.92 6.79 -1.59
N ASP A 99 -17.20 6.46 -1.43
CA ASP A 99 -18.07 5.93 -2.48
C ASP A 99 -17.48 4.74 -3.28
N VAL A 100 -16.70 3.90 -2.60
CA VAL A 100 -16.09 2.71 -3.19
C VAL A 100 -17.18 1.78 -3.71
N LEU A 101 -17.08 1.43 -4.99
CA LEU A 101 -17.90 0.44 -5.65
C LEU A 101 -17.17 -0.90 -5.67
N ALA A 102 -17.89 -1.98 -5.45
CA ALA A 102 -17.44 -3.34 -5.67
C ALA A 102 -18.36 -4.00 -6.72
N ASN A 103 -17.78 -4.49 -7.80
CA ASN A 103 -18.48 -5.03 -8.98
C ASN A 103 -19.56 -4.09 -9.54
N GLY A 104 -19.32 -2.77 -9.47
CA GLY A 104 -20.23 -1.74 -9.97
C GLY A 104 -21.40 -1.37 -9.03
N ALA A 105 -21.47 -1.95 -7.84
CA ALA A 105 -22.43 -1.58 -6.80
C ALA A 105 -21.71 -1.01 -5.57
N PRO A 106 -22.36 -0.20 -4.71
CA PRO A 106 -21.71 0.29 -3.48
C PRO A 106 -21.14 -0.86 -2.63
N ALA A 107 -19.90 -0.71 -2.19
CA ALA A 107 -19.25 -1.66 -1.29
C ALA A 107 -20.08 -1.81 -0.01
N THR A 108 -20.50 -3.04 0.27
CA THR A 108 -21.35 -3.35 1.43
C THR A 108 -20.83 -4.59 2.16
N PRO A 109 -20.97 -4.63 3.49
CA PRO A 109 -20.55 -5.76 4.29
C PRO A 109 -21.31 -7.04 3.90
N GLN A 110 -20.60 -8.15 3.90
CA GLN A 110 -21.11 -9.50 3.63
C GLN A 110 -21.26 -10.27 4.94
N PHE A 111 -22.34 -11.03 5.06
CA PHE A 111 -22.68 -11.81 6.25
C PHE A 111 -22.86 -13.28 5.89
N THR A 112 -22.66 -14.19 6.85
CA THR A 112 -22.88 -15.64 6.64
C THR A 112 -24.31 -15.96 6.21
N ASN A 113 -25.28 -15.19 6.70
CA ASN A 113 -26.67 -15.25 6.28
C ASN A 113 -27.19 -13.83 6.04
N PRO A 114 -27.54 -13.46 4.80
CA PRO A 114 -28.09 -12.13 4.51
C PRO A 114 -29.40 -11.82 5.26
N ALA A 115 -30.16 -12.84 5.65
CA ALA A 115 -31.41 -12.68 6.41
C ALA A 115 -31.20 -12.65 7.93
N ASP A 116 -30.01 -12.99 8.42
CA ASP A 116 -29.63 -12.99 9.84
C ASP A 116 -28.15 -12.59 9.98
N PRO A 117 -27.86 -11.30 10.20
CA PRO A 117 -26.50 -10.76 10.21
C PRO A 117 -25.74 -11.10 11.51
N ALA A 118 -25.91 -12.31 12.05
CA ALA A 118 -25.24 -12.76 13.26
C ALA A 118 -23.71 -12.77 13.14
N THR A 119 -23.17 -12.99 11.93
CA THR A 119 -21.73 -13.07 11.69
C THR A 119 -21.34 -12.35 10.40
N LEU A 120 -20.53 -11.30 10.54
CA LEU A 120 -19.86 -10.58 9.45
C LEU A 120 -18.73 -11.47 8.89
N THR A 121 -18.69 -11.67 7.58
CA THR A 121 -17.64 -12.45 6.90
C THR A 121 -16.63 -11.56 6.17
N SER A 122 -17.11 -10.46 5.59
CA SER A 122 -16.27 -9.51 4.88
C SER A 122 -16.85 -8.10 4.95
N LEU A 123 -15.99 -7.09 4.95
CA LEU A 123 -16.37 -5.68 4.91
C LEU A 123 -16.86 -5.24 3.53
N THR A 124 -16.55 -6.00 2.49
CA THR A 124 -16.95 -5.71 1.10
C THR A 124 -17.14 -7.00 0.29
N GLN A 125 -17.56 -6.87 -0.97
CA GLN A 125 -17.74 -7.99 -1.89
C GLN A 125 -16.45 -8.80 -2.02
N VAL A 126 -16.55 -10.12 -1.90
CA VAL A 126 -15.37 -11.00 -1.95
C VAL A 126 -15.05 -11.44 -3.37
N ALA A 127 -13.76 -11.60 -3.65
CA ALA A 127 -13.26 -12.49 -4.69
C ALA A 127 -13.21 -13.91 -4.10
N THR A 128 -14.03 -14.82 -4.62
CA THR A 128 -14.15 -16.17 -4.07
C THR A 128 -12.83 -16.94 -4.15
N ALA A 129 -12.63 -17.88 -3.24
CA ALA A 129 -11.49 -18.80 -3.25
C ALA A 129 -11.29 -19.48 -4.62
N HIS A 130 -10.05 -19.88 -4.90
CA HIS A 130 -9.68 -20.71 -6.06
C HIS A 130 -9.99 -20.11 -7.44
N GLY A 131 -9.69 -18.83 -7.64
CA GLY A 131 -9.71 -18.16 -8.94
C GLY A 131 -10.84 -17.14 -9.12
N GLY A 132 -11.59 -16.82 -8.05
CA GLY A 132 -12.63 -15.80 -8.10
C GLY A 132 -12.07 -14.40 -8.35
N THR A 133 -12.92 -13.51 -8.86
CA THR A 133 -12.55 -12.12 -9.13
C THR A 133 -13.50 -11.13 -8.45
N ALA A 134 -12.97 -9.97 -8.10
CA ALA A 134 -13.73 -8.82 -7.66
C ALA A 134 -13.08 -7.54 -8.19
N THR A 135 -13.90 -6.61 -8.68
CA THR A 135 -13.43 -5.31 -9.18
C THR A 135 -13.87 -4.22 -8.22
N TYR A 136 -12.92 -3.39 -7.78
CA TYR A 136 -13.18 -2.23 -6.93
C TYR A 136 -12.93 -0.95 -7.70
N SER A 137 -13.78 0.06 -7.54
CA SER A 137 -13.55 1.37 -8.14
C SER A 137 -14.01 2.51 -7.25
N PHE A 138 -13.31 3.64 -7.33
CA PHE A 138 -13.60 4.87 -6.61
C PHE A 138 -12.93 6.05 -7.31
N VAL A 139 -13.34 7.26 -6.97
CA VAL A 139 -12.65 8.48 -7.39
C VAL A 139 -11.65 8.84 -6.29
N ALA A 140 -10.39 9.05 -6.65
CA ALA A 140 -9.38 9.54 -5.72
C ALA A 140 -9.61 11.04 -5.47
N ASP A 141 -10.53 11.36 -4.57
CA ASP A 141 -11.11 12.70 -4.39
C ASP A 141 -10.21 13.68 -3.62
N HIS A 142 -9.22 13.17 -2.88
CA HIS A 142 -8.27 14.00 -2.14
C HIS A 142 -6.87 13.39 -2.05
N PRO A 143 -5.81 14.22 -2.03
CA PRO A 143 -4.44 13.75 -1.94
C PRO A 143 -4.11 13.15 -0.57
N GLY A 144 -3.17 12.22 -0.56
CA GLY A 144 -2.67 11.63 0.68
C GLY A 144 -2.11 10.22 0.52
N THR A 145 -1.74 9.64 1.65
CA THR A 145 -1.27 8.26 1.76
C THR A 145 -2.32 7.43 2.49
N PHE A 146 -2.83 6.42 1.81
CA PHE A 146 -3.88 5.54 2.26
C PHE A 146 -3.38 4.10 2.32
N LEU A 147 -4.14 3.27 3.01
CA LEU A 147 -3.94 1.83 3.00
C LEU A 147 -4.98 1.18 2.10
N TYR A 148 -4.60 0.05 1.51
CA TYR A 148 -5.55 -0.94 1.06
C TYR A 148 -5.23 -2.25 1.77
N GLU A 149 -6.25 -2.95 2.23
CA GLU A 149 -6.08 -4.16 3.05
C GLU A 149 -7.24 -5.13 2.85
N SER A 150 -7.07 -6.38 3.30
CA SER A 150 -8.17 -7.34 3.19
C SER A 150 -9.35 -6.95 4.05
N GLY A 151 -10.54 -6.92 3.43
CA GLY A 151 -11.80 -6.76 4.14
C GLY A 151 -12.40 -8.07 4.65
N THR A 152 -11.87 -9.22 4.22
CA THR A 152 -12.38 -10.54 4.59
C THR A 152 -11.52 -11.09 5.72
N ASP A 153 -12.13 -11.49 6.84
CA ASP A 153 -11.41 -11.99 8.02
C ASP A 153 -10.13 -11.17 8.32
N PRO A 154 -10.26 -9.85 8.56
CA PRO A 154 -9.11 -8.94 8.61
C PRO A 154 -8.14 -9.32 9.73
N ASP A 155 -8.65 -9.95 10.79
CA ASP A 155 -7.87 -10.52 11.87
C ASP A 155 -6.81 -11.51 11.38
N VAL A 156 -7.13 -12.37 10.42
CA VAL A 156 -6.14 -13.31 9.90
C VAL A 156 -5.44 -12.71 8.69
N GLN A 157 -6.18 -12.16 7.75
CA GLN A 157 -5.67 -11.86 6.41
C GLN A 157 -4.72 -10.66 6.39
N VAL A 158 -5.01 -9.60 7.15
CA VAL A 158 -4.11 -8.43 7.26
C VAL A 158 -2.83 -8.83 7.97
N ARG A 159 -2.93 -9.58 9.07
CA ARG A 159 -1.76 -10.08 9.83
C ARG A 159 -0.89 -11.05 9.01
N MET A 160 -1.48 -11.75 8.04
CA MET A 160 -0.73 -12.61 7.12
C MET A 160 -0.09 -11.84 5.95
N GLY A 161 -0.35 -10.53 5.79
CA GLY A 161 0.34 -9.68 4.81
C GLY A 161 -0.52 -9.12 3.68
N LEU A 162 -1.84 -9.34 3.68
CA LEU A 162 -2.75 -8.77 2.68
C LEU A 162 -3.06 -7.30 2.99
N PHE A 163 -2.04 -6.47 2.80
CA PHE A 163 -2.13 -5.01 2.84
C PHE A 163 -1.06 -4.39 1.94
N GLY A 164 -1.28 -3.14 1.56
CA GLY A 164 -0.32 -2.28 0.89
C GLY A 164 -0.72 -0.80 0.96
N ALA A 165 0.03 0.04 0.27
CA ALA A 165 -0.17 1.49 0.29
C ALA A 165 -0.76 2.00 -1.02
N LEU A 166 -1.68 2.95 -0.92
CA LEU A 166 -2.21 3.74 -2.02
C LEU A 166 -1.79 5.19 -1.81
N ILE A 167 -1.09 5.77 -2.78
CA ILE A 167 -0.67 7.18 -2.78
C ILE A 167 -1.52 7.91 -3.82
N VAL A 168 -2.26 8.92 -3.36
CA VAL A 168 -2.96 9.87 -4.21
C VAL A 168 -2.13 11.14 -4.28
N ARG A 169 -1.58 11.43 -5.47
CA ARG A 169 -0.72 12.60 -5.68
C ARG A 169 -1.57 13.87 -5.83
N PRO A 170 -1.15 14.99 -5.21
CA PRO A 170 -1.90 16.24 -5.25
C PRO A 170 -1.97 16.85 -6.64
N ALA A 171 -3.15 17.35 -6.99
CA ALA A 171 -3.39 18.07 -8.23
C ALA A 171 -2.60 19.38 -8.35
N MET A 172 -2.19 19.99 -7.22
CA MET A 172 -1.35 21.20 -7.22
C MET A 172 0.09 20.95 -7.71
N GLY A 173 0.50 19.68 -7.81
CA GLY A 173 1.78 19.26 -8.36
C GLY A 173 2.68 18.52 -7.37
N PRO A 174 3.82 17.99 -7.84
CA PRO A 174 4.69 17.10 -7.06
C PRO A 174 5.37 17.77 -5.87
N ASP A 175 5.43 19.10 -5.84
CA ASP A 175 6.01 19.87 -4.74
C ASP A 175 5.05 20.06 -3.56
N TYR A 176 3.86 19.46 -3.55
CA TYR A 176 2.87 19.64 -2.49
C TYR A 176 2.57 18.32 -1.78
N ALA A 177 2.18 18.38 -0.50
CA ALA A 177 1.68 17.21 0.24
C ALA A 177 0.16 17.03 0.13
N TYR A 178 -0.63 18.07 0.45
CA TYR A 178 -2.10 17.96 0.59
C TYR A 178 -2.90 19.08 -0.10
N ASN A 179 -2.46 19.57 -1.26
CA ASN A 179 -3.12 20.68 -1.97
C ASN A 179 -3.35 21.95 -1.13
N VAL A 180 -2.42 22.25 -0.22
CA VAL A 180 -2.40 23.53 0.49
C VAL A 180 -1.11 24.27 0.19
N PRO A 181 -1.14 25.60 0.00
CA PRO A 181 0.06 26.39 -0.31
C PRO A 181 1.18 26.25 0.72
N ASP A 182 0.84 26.04 1.99
CA ASP A 182 1.78 25.94 3.11
C ASP A 182 2.52 24.59 3.15
N ASP A 183 2.00 23.56 2.47
CA ASP A 183 2.59 22.22 2.42
C ASP A 183 3.51 22.03 1.20
N ARG A 184 3.99 23.14 0.62
CA ARG A 184 4.94 23.08 -0.48
C ARG A 184 6.30 22.65 0.04
N PHE A 185 6.83 21.55 -0.49
CA PHE A 185 8.20 21.12 -0.25
C PHE A 185 9.16 22.21 -0.75
N THR A 186 9.88 22.82 0.18
CA THR A 186 11.01 23.68 -0.16
C THR A 186 12.24 22.79 -0.25
N THR A 187 12.92 22.79 -1.39
CA THR A 187 14.27 22.21 -1.45
C THR A 187 15.17 23.07 -0.58
N HIS A 188 15.51 22.61 0.63
CA HIS A 188 16.57 23.23 1.40
C HIS A 188 17.90 22.93 0.69
N ILE A 189 18.40 23.89 -0.08
CA ILE A 189 19.79 23.86 -0.51
C ILE A 189 20.60 24.42 0.65
N GLU A 190 21.38 23.55 1.30
CA GLU A 190 22.37 23.97 2.29
C GLU A 190 23.30 25.03 1.65
N GLY A 191 23.15 26.29 2.07
CA GLY A 191 23.97 27.41 1.61
C GLY A 191 23.29 28.46 0.72
N ASP A 192 21.96 28.42 0.48
CA ASP A 192 21.26 29.52 -0.19
C ASP A 192 20.92 30.68 0.79
N PRO A 193 21.55 31.87 0.69
CA PRO A 193 21.32 32.99 1.59
C PRO A 193 19.93 33.63 1.44
N THR A 194 19.16 33.29 0.41
CA THR A 194 17.84 33.90 0.14
C THR A 194 16.70 33.26 0.92
N LEU A 195 16.87 32.03 1.44
CA LEU A 195 15.87 31.32 2.25
C LEU A 195 16.00 31.57 3.75
N SER A 196 17.13 32.11 4.21
CA SER A 196 17.34 32.52 5.62
C SER A 196 16.35 33.62 6.06
N ALA A 197 15.87 34.45 5.12
CA ALA A 197 14.94 35.53 5.42
C ALA A 197 13.49 35.06 5.62
N GLN A 198 13.09 33.91 5.05
CA GLN A 198 11.72 33.40 5.15
C GLN A 198 11.50 32.59 6.43
N ASN A 199 12.54 31.89 6.92
CA ASN A 199 12.43 31.07 8.13
C ASN A 199 12.47 31.89 9.44
N ASN A 200 12.86 33.16 9.38
CA ASN A 200 12.91 34.06 10.54
C ASN A 200 11.57 34.70 10.92
N THR A 201 10.49 34.39 10.20
CA THR A 201 9.15 34.95 10.49
C THR A 201 8.19 33.94 11.13
N LEU A 202 8.47 32.63 11.01
CA LEU A 202 7.63 31.56 11.56
C LEU A 202 8.22 30.90 12.82
N ILE A 203 9.48 31.17 13.12
CA ILE A 203 10.10 30.83 14.38
C ILE A 203 10.55 32.15 14.99
N GLY A 204 9.86 32.60 16.04
CA GLY A 204 10.20 33.82 16.75
C GLY A 204 11.68 33.79 17.10
N ALA A 205 12.45 34.65 16.44
CA ALA A 205 13.87 34.79 16.67
C ALA A 205 14.10 35.21 18.12
N ASN A 206 14.45 34.23 18.95
CA ASN A 206 15.40 34.46 20.03
C ASN A 206 16.40 33.30 20.09
N ASN A 207 17.17 33.19 19.03
CA ASN A 207 18.34 32.33 18.85
C ASN A 207 19.55 32.77 19.70
N THR A 208 19.33 33.32 20.91
CA THR A 208 20.42 33.52 21.89
C THR A 208 20.56 32.36 22.88
N GLU A 209 19.71 31.34 22.81
CA GLU A 209 19.87 30.13 23.61
C GLU A 209 19.89 28.89 22.72
N GLU A 210 21.02 28.19 22.74
CA GLU A 210 21.22 26.87 22.15
C GLU A 210 20.64 25.83 23.12
N PHE A 211 19.51 25.21 22.76
CA PHE A 211 18.96 24.09 23.54
C PHE A 211 19.40 22.77 22.93
N MET A 212 20.35 22.11 23.60
CA MET A 212 20.70 20.72 23.37
C MET A 212 19.77 19.84 24.23
N VAL A 213 18.69 19.30 23.66
CA VAL A 213 17.82 18.36 24.36
C VAL A 213 18.47 16.98 24.36
N LEU A 214 19.23 16.70 25.41
CA LEU A 214 19.73 15.37 25.71
C LEU A 214 18.60 14.60 26.41
N LEU A 215 17.92 13.71 25.68
CA LEU A 215 17.07 12.70 26.29
C LEU A 215 17.98 11.63 26.92
N SER A 216 18.37 11.86 28.17
CA SER A 216 18.91 10.80 29.01
C SER A 216 18.05 10.63 30.24
N GLU A 217 16.97 9.89 30.11
CA GLU A 217 16.43 9.11 31.22
C GLU A 217 16.00 7.75 30.67
N ILE A 218 16.93 6.81 30.81
CA ILE A 218 16.62 5.38 30.97
C ILE A 218 16.04 5.24 32.39
N ASP A 219 14.90 4.57 32.43
CA ASP A 219 14.06 4.12 33.55
C ASP A 219 14.80 3.76 34.86
N PRO A 220 14.08 3.75 36.00
CA PRO A 220 13.19 2.61 36.29
C PRO A 220 11.76 2.92 36.76
#